data_AF-A0A951EPZ2-F1
#
_entry.id   AF-A0A951EPZ2-F1
#
_cell.length_a   1.000
_cell.length_b   1.000
_cell.length_c   1.000
_cell.angle_alpha   90.00
_cell.angle_beta   90.00
_cell.angle_gamma   90.00
#
_symmetry.space_group_name_H-M   'P 1'
#
loop_
_entity.id
_entity.type
_entity.pdbx_description
1 polymer ?
#
loop_
_entity_poly.entity_id
_entity_poly.type
_entity_poly.pdbx_seq_one_letter_code
_entity_poly.pdbx_strand_id
1 'polypeptide(L)'
;MRTAREERRNAIPGGDGRTVRFVRSPWAETLSFALAGIAAIAALAFAEAAFRLRNALSAGQAGARVQTGLIEVGASDQDGSIRYWIAKETVRQGELLLASQIAEMNSLMARASSILGWSVTIVLALGAALAALHVPASSARDAGLAGRFFVPVMLTAISSFVAAVVCVFVLWPGRWHAPGHEPRWVASIPFPSELETLEAMGGGYAQAAARNAVALRRLELSLRAFFAAAPAVGLFAYCVQAMFSG
;
A
#
# COMPACT_ATOMS: atom_id res chain seq x y z
N MET A 1 76.81 -3.36 37.30
CA MET A 1 75.84 -2.41 37.90
C MET A 1 75.17 -1.61 36.79
N ARG A 2 74.29 -2.31 36.06
CA ARG A 2 73.22 -1.76 35.20
C ARG A 2 71.90 -2.08 35.91
N THR A 3 70.81 -1.46 35.46
CA THR A 3 69.39 -1.70 35.82
C THR A 3 68.83 -0.88 36.99
N ALA A 4 68.08 0.18 36.65
CA ALA A 4 66.91 0.66 37.41
C ALA A 4 66.26 1.92 36.79
N ARG A 5 66.88 2.59 35.80
CA ARG A 5 66.44 3.94 35.38
C ARG A 5 65.79 4.09 34.00
N GLU A 6 65.71 3.04 33.19
CA GLU A 6 65.12 3.14 31.84
C GLU A 6 63.70 2.55 31.70
N GLU A 7 63.17 1.88 32.73
CA GLU A 7 61.85 1.23 32.67
C GLU A 7 60.68 2.13 33.11
N ARG A 8 60.88 3.46 33.15
CA ARG A 8 59.85 4.45 33.50
C ARG A 8 59.46 5.39 32.37
N ARG A 9 59.63 4.97 31.11
CA ARG A 9 59.26 5.78 29.94
C ARG A 9 58.12 5.24 29.08
N ASN A 10 57.45 4.16 29.52
CA ASN A 10 56.27 3.58 28.85
C ASN A 10 55.03 3.48 29.77
N ALA A 11 54.86 4.42 30.70
CA ALA A 11 53.58 4.56 31.41
C ALA A 11 52.69 5.54 30.63
N ILE A 12 51.81 4.97 29.80
CA ILE A 12 50.70 5.67 29.15
C ILE A 12 49.86 6.33 30.26
N PRO A 13 49.59 7.65 30.21
CA PRO A 13 48.72 8.28 31.20
C PRO A 13 47.32 7.67 31.09
N GLY A 14 46.83 7.16 32.22
CA GLY A 14 45.51 6.55 32.35
C GLY A 14 44.42 7.46 31.78
N GLY A 15 43.64 6.88 30.88
CA GLY A 15 42.43 7.49 30.36
C GLY A 15 41.47 7.79 31.52
N ASP A 16 41.29 9.06 31.78
CA ASP A 16 40.33 9.61 32.72
C ASP A 16 38.95 9.08 32.33
N GLY A 17 38.37 8.22 33.18
CA GLY A 17 37.08 7.56 33.01
C GLY A 17 35.91 8.54 33.12
N ARG A 18 35.88 9.57 32.28
CA ARG A 18 34.70 10.41 32.06
C ARG A 18 33.69 9.58 31.28
N THR A 19 32.88 8.82 32.01
CA THR A 19 31.61 8.31 31.52
C THR A 19 30.78 9.50 31.04
N VAL A 20 30.72 9.69 29.73
CA VAL A 20 29.75 10.59 29.10
C VAL A 20 28.38 10.00 29.43
N ARG A 21 27.76 10.49 30.51
CA ARG A 21 26.35 10.25 30.77
C ARG A 21 25.60 10.87 29.60
N PHE A 22 25.20 10.06 28.63
CA PHE A 22 24.16 10.44 27.69
C PHE A 22 22.92 10.73 28.54
N VAL A 23 22.66 12.02 28.75
CA VAL A 23 21.40 12.51 29.29
C VAL A 23 20.34 11.95 28.36
N ARG A 24 19.57 10.94 28.81
CA ARG A 24 18.38 10.45 28.13
C ARG A 24 17.53 11.67 27.85
N SER A 25 17.48 12.09 26.59
CA SER A 25 16.71 13.26 26.24
C SER A 25 15.24 12.87 26.35
N PRO A 26 14.41 13.58 27.14
CA PRO A 26 12.97 13.34 27.20
C PRO A 26 12.28 13.53 25.82
N TRP A 27 13.02 14.08 24.87
CA TRP A 27 12.67 14.23 23.46
C TRP A 27 12.59 12.91 22.69
N ALA A 28 13.37 11.89 23.06
CA ALA A 28 13.34 10.59 22.36
C ALA A 28 12.05 9.79 22.63
N GLU A 29 11.54 9.84 23.86
CA GLU A 29 10.28 9.17 24.24
C GLU A 29 9.08 9.93 23.66
N THR A 30 9.10 11.27 23.71
CA THR A 30 8.04 12.11 23.11
C THR A 30 7.99 12.03 21.58
N LEU A 31 9.13 11.88 20.90
CA LEU A 31 9.17 11.62 19.45
C LEU A 31 8.53 10.28 19.07
N SER A 32 8.69 9.24 19.89
CA SER A 32 8.10 7.93 19.64
C SER A 32 6.57 7.95 19.75
N PHE A 33 6.03 8.64 20.77
CA PHE A 33 4.59 8.87 20.91
C PHE A 33 4.04 9.81 19.82
N ALA A 34 4.80 10.83 19.42
CA ALA A 34 4.42 11.72 18.32
C ALA A 34 4.34 10.97 16.97
N LEU A 35 5.29 10.08 16.68
CA LEU A 35 5.28 9.27 15.45
C LEU A 35 4.14 8.25 15.44
N ALA A 36 3.85 7.61 16.58
CA ALA A 36 2.69 6.72 16.72
C ALA A 36 1.35 7.49 16.56
N GLY A 37 1.27 8.69 17.12
CA GLY A 37 0.11 9.58 16.96
C GLY A 37 -0.08 10.06 15.52
N ILE A 38 1.00 10.44 14.83
CA ILE A 38 0.97 10.85 13.42
C ILE A 38 0.53 9.67 12.52
N ALA A 39 1.00 8.45 12.81
CA ALA A 39 0.56 7.27 12.07
C ALA A 39 -0.94 6.97 12.28
N ALA A 40 -1.46 7.14 13.50
CA ALA A 40 -2.89 6.96 13.80
C ALA A 40 -3.76 8.07 13.15
N ILE A 41 -3.31 9.32 13.18
CA ILE A 41 -4.00 10.44 12.52
C ILE A 41 -3.99 10.28 11.00
N ALA A 42 -2.87 9.83 10.42
CA ALA A 42 -2.77 9.52 9.00
C ALA A 42 -3.74 8.39 8.60
N ALA A 43 -3.87 7.34 9.43
CA ALA A 43 -4.82 6.26 9.20
C ALA A 43 -6.29 6.74 9.27
N LEU A 44 -6.63 7.61 10.21
CA LEU A 44 -7.98 8.21 10.31
C LEU A 44 -8.29 9.14 9.13
N ALA A 45 -7.34 10.00 8.75
CA ALA A 45 -7.50 10.90 7.61
C ALA A 45 -7.66 10.13 6.29
N PHE A 46 -6.97 8.99 6.15
CA PHE A 46 -7.11 8.12 4.99
C PHE A 46 -8.46 7.40 4.96
N ALA A 47 -8.99 6.99 6.12
CA ALA A 47 -10.33 6.42 6.23
C ALA A 47 -11.42 7.43 5.89
N GLU A 48 -11.28 8.68 6.31
CA GLU A 48 -12.22 9.76 6.00
C GLU A 48 -12.18 10.14 4.51
N ALA A 49 -11.00 10.22 3.91
CA ALA A 49 -10.84 10.46 2.47
C ALA A 49 -11.47 9.32 1.64
N ALA A 50 -11.29 8.06 2.06
CA ALA A 50 -11.92 6.90 1.42
C ALA A 50 -13.47 6.93 1.55
N PHE A 51 -14.00 7.39 2.68
CA PHE A 51 -15.44 7.55 2.88
C PHE A 51 -16.03 8.68 2.02
N ARG A 52 -15.34 9.82 1.92
CA ARG A 52 -15.74 10.94 1.04
C ARG A 52 -15.72 10.55 -0.44
N LEU A 53 -14.72 9.79 -0.87
CA LEU A 53 -14.64 9.28 -2.25
C LEU A 53 -15.79 8.30 -2.55
N ARG A 54 -16.11 7.40 -1.60
CA ARG A 54 -17.25 6.48 -1.72
C ARG A 54 -18.58 7.23 -1.83
N ASN A 55 -18.80 8.26 -1.01
CA ASN A 55 -20.02 9.06 -1.06
C ASN A 55 -20.11 9.89 -2.34
N ALA A 56 -19.00 10.41 -2.85
CA ALA A 56 -18.95 11.13 -4.13
C ALA A 56 -19.30 10.22 -5.32
N LEU A 57 -18.77 8.99 -5.34
CA LEU A 57 -19.12 7.99 -6.35
C LEU A 57 -20.59 7.54 -6.25
N SER A 58 -21.12 7.42 -5.04
CA SER A 58 -22.53 7.10 -4.79
C SER A 58 -23.46 8.23 -5.24
N ALA A 59 -23.06 9.49 -5.00
CA ALA A 59 -23.79 10.67 -5.45
C ALA A 59 -23.74 10.84 -6.98
N GLY A 60 -22.61 10.49 -7.61
CA GLY A 60 -22.47 10.45 -9.07
C GLY A 60 -23.39 9.41 -9.73
N GLN A 61 -23.67 8.28 -9.06
CA GLN A 61 -24.65 7.30 -9.54
C GLN A 61 -26.11 7.69 -9.23
N ALA A 62 -26.37 8.46 -8.16
CA ALA A 62 -27.70 8.97 -7.85
C ALA A 62 -28.14 10.12 -8.79
N GLY A 63 -27.19 10.91 -9.31
CA GLY A 63 -27.43 11.95 -10.33
C GLY A 63 -27.73 11.41 -11.73
N ALA A 64 -27.57 10.11 -11.97
CA ALA A 64 -27.90 9.46 -13.24
C ALA A 64 -29.37 8.99 -13.34
N ARG A 65 -30.24 9.40 -12.42
CA ARG A 65 -31.70 9.41 -12.67
C ARG A 65 -32.03 10.64 -13.51
N VAL A 66 -31.67 10.59 -14.78
CA VAL A 66 -32.28 11.46 -15.79
C VAL A 66 -33.76 11.11 -15.80
N GLN A 67 -34.59 12.04 -15.35
CA GLN A 67 -36.01 12.04 -15.70
C GLN A 67 -36.09 12.07 -17.22
N THR A 68 -36.41 10.94 -17.82
CA THR A 68 -36.84 10.81 -19.20
C THR A 68 -38.19 11.51 -19.35
N GLY A 69 -38.16 12.84 -19.33
CA GLY A 69 -39.16 13.63 -20.04
C GLY A 69 -38.91 13.41 -21.52
N LEU A 70 -39.91 12.89 -22.22
CA LEU A 70 -39.93 12.56 -23.63
C LEU A 70 -39.08 13.52 -24.49
N ILE A 71 -37.92 13.04 -24.95
CA ILE A 71 -37.36 13.51 -26.21
C ILE A 71 -37.24 12.25 -27.07
N GLU A 72 -38.25 12.07 -27.91
CA GLU A 72 -38.30 11.03 -28.94
C GLU A 72 -37.29 11.39 -30.04
N VAL A 73 -36.02 11.03 -29.84
CA VAL A 73 -35.00 11.10 -30.89
C VAL A 73 -34.67 9.67 -31.31
N GLY A 74 -35.24 9.26 -32.44
CA GLY A 74 -34.88 8.00 -33.12
C GLY A 74 -35.92 6.89 -33.02
N ALA A 75 -37.14 7.13 -33.51
CA ALA A 75 -37.90 6.03 -34.06
C ALA A 75 -37.17 5.55 -35.33
N SER A 76 -36.50 4.41 -35.27
CA SER A 76 -36.31 3.56 -36.46
C SER A 76 -36.51 2.10 -36.08
N ASP A 77 -37.76 1.72 -36.27
CA ASP A 77 -38.34 0.38 -36.34
C ASP A 77 -37.74 -0.40 -37.54
N GLN A 78 -37.82 -1.73 -37.55
CA GLN A 78 -37.70 -2.62 -38.73
C GLN A 78 -36.34 -2.79 -39.48
N ASP A 79 -35.38 -1.86 -39.46
CA ASP A 79 -34.18 -1.89 -40.35
C ASP A 79 -32.80 -2.10 -39.67
N GLY A 80 -32.74 -2.39 -38.37
CA GLY A 80 -31.48 -2.74 -37.68
C GLY A 80 -30.48 -1.58 -37.44
N SER A 81 -30.79 -0.35 -37.84
CA SER A 81 -30.02 0.88 -37.57
C SER A 81 -29.80 1.13 -36.06
N ILE A 82 -30.81 0.86 -35.23
CA ILE A 82 -30.70 0.95 -33.77
C ILE A 82 -29.69 -0.08 -33.24
N ARG A 83 -29.70 -1.31 -33.79
CA ARG A 83 -28.78 -2.38 -33.38
C ARG A 83 -27.33 -2.00 -33.66
N TYR A 84 -27.05 -1.42 -34.83
CA TYR A 84 -25.72 -0.91 -35.18
C TYR A 84 -25.28 0.23 -34.27
N TRP A 85 -26.16 1.20 -34.00
CA TRP A 85 -25.85 2.27 -33.05
C TRP A 85 -25.55 1.72 -31.65
N ILE A 86 -26.37 0.78 -31.15
CA ILE A 86 -26.15 0.13 -29.84
C ILE A 86 -24.81 -0.59 -29.82
N ALA A 87 -24.47 -1.35 -30.86
CA ALA A 87 -23.21 -2.08 -30.93
C ALA A 87 -22.01 -1.11 -30.88
N LYS A 88 -22.06 -0.03 -31.66
CA LYS A 88 -21.01 1.00 -31.67
C LYS A 88 -20.89 1.74 -30.33
N GLU A 89 -22.03 2.10 -29.73
CA GLU A 89 -22.06 2.76 -28.42
C GLU A 89 -21.57 1.81 -27.31
N THR A 90 -21.88 0.52 -27.39
CA THR A 90 -21.39 -0.50 -26.46
C THR A 90 -19.87 -0.61 -26.51
N VAL A 91 -19.28 -0.64 -27.71
CA VAL A 91 -17.83 -0.60 -27.88
C VAL A 91 -17.24 0.66 -27.26
N ARG A 92 -17.80 1.84 -27.57
CA ARG A 92 -17.35 3.12 -27.03
C ARG A 92 -17.39 3.16 -25.49
N GLN A 93 -18.47 2.68 -24.89
CA GLN A 93 -18.61 2.62 -23.43
C GLN A 93 -17.67 1.58 -22.82
N GLY A 94 -17.44 0.46 -23.49
CA GLY A 94 -16.45 -0.55 -23.10
C GLY A 94 -15.04 0.01 -23.03
N GLU A 95 -14.62 0.77 -24.04
CA GLU A 95 -13.32 1.46 -24.07
C GLU A 95 -13.18 2.47 -22.93
N LEU A 96 -14.20 3.31 -22.71
CA LEU A 96 -14.20 4.29 -21.62
C LEU A 96 -14.10 3.61 -20.24
N LEU A 97 -14.85 2.52 -20.03
CA LEU A 97 -14.81 1.77 -18.79
C LEU A 97 -13.42 1.17 -18.56
N LEU A 98 -12.81 0.56 -19.57
CA LEU A 98 -11.46 0.00 -19.48
C LEU A 98 -10.41 1.08 -19.23
N ALA A 99 -10.51 2.24 -19.88
CA ALA A 99 -9.63 3.38 -19.62
C ALA A 99 -9.75 3.86 -18.16
N SER A 100 -10.97 3.88 -17.61
CA SER A 100 -11.18 4.22 -16.19
C SER A 100 -10.55 3.20 -15.24
N GLN A 101 -10.60 1.90 -15.58
CA GLN A 101 -9.98 0.83 -14.79
C GLN A 101 -8.44 0.90 -14.83
N ILE A 102 -7.86 1.32 -15.97
CA ILE A 102 -6.41 1.59 -16.07
C ILE A 102 -6.01 2.75 -15.16
N ALA A 103 -6.81 3.81 -15.09
CA ALA A 103 -6.56 4.94 -14.18
C ALA A 103 -6.64 4.50 -12.70
N GLU A 104 -7.62 3.67 -12.34
CA GLU A 104 -7.76 3.09 -11.00
C GLU A 104 -6.56 2.20 -10.65
N MET A 105 -6.14 1.35 -11.58
CA MET A 105 -4.94 0.52 -11.44
C MET A 105 -3.69 1.38 -11.18
N ASN A 106 -3.47 2.44 -11.97
CA ASN A 106 -2.34 3.36 -11.77
C ASN A 106 -2.37 4.00 -10.37
N SER A 107 -3.57 4.34 -9.86
CA SER A 107 -3.74 4.84 -8.50
C SER A 107 -3.35 3.79 -7.45
N LEU A 108 -3.77 2.54 -7.62
CA LEU A 108 -3.40 1.43 -6.73
C LEU A 108 -1.89 1.16 -6.76
N MET A 109 -1.25 1.19 -7.93
CA MET A 109 0.19 1.05 -8.08
C MET A 109 0.94 2.18 -7.36
N ALA A 110 0.50 3.43 -7.50
CA ALA A 110 1.10 4.55 -6.77
C ALA A 110 0.99 4.38 -5.25
N ARG A 111 -0.16 3.91 -4.75
CA ARG A 111 -0.34 3.59 -3.32
C ARG A 111 0.56 2.45 -2.87
N ALA A 112 0.66 1.37 -3.66
CA ALA A 112 1.52 0.23 -3.36
C ALA A 112 3.00 0.65 -3.28
N SER A 113 3.47 1.47 -4.22
CA SER A 113 4.84 2.02 -4.20
C SER A 113 5.10 2.87 -2.96
N SER A 114 4.13 3.70 -2.56
CA SER A 114 4.22 4.49 -1.32
C SER A 114 4.31 3.60 -0.08
N ILE A 115 3.43 2.59 0.03
CA ILE A 115 3.43 1.62 1.15
C ILE A 115 4.78 0.88 1.22
N LEU A 116 5.33 0.48 0.08
CA LEU A 116 6.64 -0.16 0.01
C LEU A 116 7.74 0.77 0.56
N GLY A 117 7.75 2.05 0.17
CA GLY A 117 8.69 3.05 0.69
C GLY A 117 8.61 3.24 2.21
N TRP A 118 7.38 3.29 2.74
CA TRP A 118 7.17 3.36 4.19
C TRP A 118 7.60 2.08 4.91
N SER A 119 7.36 0.91 4.31
CA SER A 119 7.76 -0.37 4.90
C SER A 119 9.27 -0.47 5.06
N VAL A 120 10.04 -0.04 4.04
CA VAL A 120 11.50 0.01 4.12
C VAL A 120 11.98 0.99 5.20
N THR A 121 11.38 2.19 5.24
CA THR A 121 11.70 3.21 6.26
C THR A 121 11.47 2.69 7.68
N ILE A 122 10.34 2.02 7.93
CA ILE A 122 10.00 1.43 9.22
C ILE A 122 11.02 0.36 9.60
N VAL A 123 11.32 -0.58 8.70
CA VAL A 123 12.28 -1.67 8.99
C VAL A 123 13.68 -1.11 9.30
N LEU A 124 14.14 -0.10 8.56
CA LEU A 124 15.43 0.56 8.82
C LEU A 124 15.43 1.28 10.18
N ALA A 125 14.37 2.02 10.50
CA ALA A 125 14.24 2.72 11.78
C ALA A 125 14.23 1.73 12.97
N LEU A 126 13.51 0.62 12.84
CA LEU A 126 13.47 -0.44 13.84
C LEU A 126 14.84 -1.13 13.98
N GLY A 127 15.54 -1.38 12.86
CA GLY A 127 16.89 -1.92 12.86
C GLY A 127 17.89 -1.01 13.58
N ALA A 128 17.83 0.30 13.31
CA ALA A 128 18.66 1.28 14.01
C ALA A 128 18.34 1.35 15.51
N ALA A 129 17.06 1.29 15.89
CA ALA A 129 16.63 1.25 17.28
C ALA A 129 17.16 -0.01 18.01
N LEU A 130 17.09 -1.17 17.38
CA LEU A 130 17.64 -2.41 17.93
C LEU A 130 19.16 -2.39 18.07
N ALA A 131 19.86 -1.80 17.10
CA ALA A 131 21.31 -1.63 17.16
C ALA A 131 21.71 -0.69 18.32
N ALA A 132 20.94 0.39 18.54
CA ALA A 132 21.15 1.28 19.67
C ALA A 132 20.91 0.60 21.03
N LEU A 133 19.99 -0.37 21.09
CA LEU A 133 19.73 -1.17 22.29
C LEU A 133 20.81 -2.22 22.58
N HIS A 134 21.65 -2.58 21.61
CA HIS A 134 22.78 -3.51 21.80
C HIS A 134 24.05 -2.84 22.35
N VAL A 135 24.04 -1.52 22.58
CA VAL A 135 25.12 -0.85 23.31
C VAL A 135 25.15 -1.45 24.73
N PRO A 136 26.30 -1.96 25.21
CA PRO A 136 26.39 -2.70 26.45
C PRO A 136 25.78 -1.89 27.59
N ALA A 137 24.66 -2.40 28.12
CA ALA A 137 23.90 -1.77 29.17
C ALA A 137 24.79 -1.58 30.39
N SER A 138 25.13 -0.33 30.71
CA SER A 138 25.94 0.00 31.89
C SER A 138 25.18 -0.20 33.21
N SER A 139 23.86 -0.46 33.14
CA SER A 139 23.02 -0.74 34.31
C SER A 139 22.06 -1.91 34.09
N ALA A 140 21.80 -2.69 35.15
CA ALA A 140 20.85 -3.81 35.14
C ALA A 140 19.41 -3.37 34.80
N ARG A 141 19.08 -2.09 35.01
CA ARG A 141 17.77 -1.51 34.70
C ARG A 141 17.58 -1.31 33.19
N ASP A 142 18.66 -1.08 32.45
CA ASP A 142 18.63 -0.88 30.99
C ASP A 142 18.54 -2.22 30.23
N ALA A 143 19.09 -3.30 30.80
CA ALA A 143 18.96 -4.65 30.24
C ALA A 143 17.50 -5.14 30.23
N GLY A 144 16.71 -4.80 31.26
CA GLY A 144 15.28 -5.17 31.33
C GLY A 144 14.40 -4.44 30.31
N LEU A 145 14.76 -3.22 29.92
CA LEU A 145 14.02 -2.44 28.93
C LEU A 145 14.26 -2.96 27.50
N ALA A 146 15.51 -3.34 27.17
CA ALA A 146 15.82 -3.88 25.84
C ALA A 146 15.03 -5.16 25.51
N GLY A 147 14.85 -6.06 26.50
CA GLY A 147 14.02 -7.27 26.34
C GLY A 147 12.53 -6.97 26.16
N ARG A 148 12.03 -5.86 26.74
CA ARG A 148 10.61 -5.47 26.64
C ARG A 148 10.18 -4.97 25.27
N PHE A 149 11.11 -4.44 24.46
CA PHE A 149 10.78 -3.94 23.13
C PHE A 149 11.16 -4.90 22.00
N PHE A 150 11.89 -5.98 22.29
CA PHE A 150 12.35 -6.90 21.25
C PHE A 150 11.19 -7.58 20.49
N VAL A 151 10.23 -8.16 21.23
CA VAL A 151 9.11 -8.90 20.61
C VAL A 151 8.20 -8.01 19.74
N PRO A 152 7.75 -6.82 20.20
CA PRO A 152 6.89 -5.96 19.40
C PRO A 152 7.62 -5.39 18.18
N VAL A 153 8.92 -5.10 18.31
CA VAL A 153 9.75 -4.64 17.19
C VAL A 153 9.90 -5.73 16.13
N MET A 154 10.19 -6.98 16.53
CA MET A 154 10.29 -8.10 15.60
C MET A 154 8.96 -8.37 14.88
N LEU A 155 7.84 -8.38 15.61
CA LEU A 155 6.52 -8.58 15.01
C LEU A 155 6.14 -7.46 14.04
N THR A 156 6.46 -6.21 14.39
CA THR A 156 6.25 -5.06 13.50
C THR A 156 7.10 -5.20 12.25
N ALA A 157 8.39 -5.52 12.37
CA ALA A 157 9.30 -5.72 11.23
C ALA A 157 8.83 -6.85 10.30
N ILE A 158 8.39 -8.00 10.85
CA ILE A 158 7.82 -9.11 10.08
C ILE A 158 6.56 -8.65 9.35
N SER A 159 5.67 -7.92 10.02
CA SER A 159 4.44 -7.44 9.39
C SER A 159 4.71 -6.45 8.24
N SER A 160 5.68 -5.54 8.41
CA SER A 160 6.12 -4.60 7.37
C SER A 160 6.77 -5.33 6.19
N PHE A 161 7.54 -6.39 6.46
CA PHE A 161 8.12 -7.22 5.41
C PHE A 161 7.03 -7.93 4.59
N VAL A 162 6.04 -8.53 5.26
CA VAL A 162 4.90 -9.18 4.56
C VAL A 162 4.14 -8.16 3.72
N ALA A 163 3.89 -6.95 4.24
CA ALA A 163 3.25 -5.88 3.48
C ALA A 163 4.07 -5.48 2.23
N ALA A 164 5.40 -5.41 2.34
CA ALA A 164 6.27 -5.12 1.21
C ALA A 164 6.22 -6.22 0.14
N VAL A 165 6.25 -7.50 0.54
CA VAL A 165 6.11 -8.65 -0.39
C VAL A 165 4.80 -8.57 -1.16
N VAL A 166 3.70 -8.25 -0.48
CA VAL A 166 2.39 -8.09 -1.14
C VAL A 166 2.41 -6.93 -2.13
N CYS A 167 3.01 -5.79 -1.77
CA CYS A 167 3.15 -4.66 -2.68
C CYS A 167 3.94 -5.04 -3.94
N VAL A 168 5.01 -5.85 -3.80
CA VAL A 168 5.75 -6.39 -4.97
C VAL A 168 4.86 -7.25 -5.85
N PHE A 169 4.03 -8.12 -5.27
CA PHE A 169 3.07 -8.92 -6.04
C PHE A 169 2.02 -8.08 -6.76
N VAL A 170 1.56 -6.98 -6.15
CA VAL A 170 0.63 -6.03 -6.78
C VAL A 170 1.30 -5.29 -7.94
N LEU A 171 2.56 -4.88 -7.77
CA LEU A 171 3.34 -4.18 -8.79
C LEU A 171 3.85 -5.08 -9.92
N TRP A 172 3.72 -6.40 -9.80
CA TRP A 172 4.28 -7.34 -10.76
C TRP A 172 3.60 -7.22 -12.13
N PRO A 173 4.34 -6.88 -13.21
CA PRO A 173 3.78 -6.54 -14.52
C PRO A 173 3.08 -7.74 -15.19
N GLY A 174 3.51 -8.97 -14.92
CA GLY A 174 3.02 -10.18 -15.59
C GLY A 174 1.56 -10.57 -15.32
N ARG A 175 0.86 -9.89 -14.40
CA ARG A 175 -0.56 -10.15 -14.09
C ARG A 175 -1.53 -9.21 -14.78
N TRP A 176 -1.02 -8.19 -15.44
CA TRP A 176 -1.82 -7.15 -16.06
C TRP A 176 -1.87 -7.41 -17.56
N HIS A 177 -2.98 -8.01 -18.02
CA HIS A 177 -3.23 -8.08 -19.46
C HIS A 177 -3.79 -6.74 -19.92
N ALA A 178 -3.19 -6.18 -20.97
CA ALA A 178 -3.70 -4.98 -21.62
C ALA A 178 -5.14 -5.27 -22.08
N PRO A 179 -6.15 -4.54 -21.57
CA PRO A 179 -7.51 -4.77 -21.98
C PRO A 179 -7.68 -4.27 -23.42
N GLY A 180 -8.12 -5.16 -24.30
CA GLY A 180 -8.27 -4.85 -25.72
C GLY A 180 -8.14 -6.08 -26.59
N HIS A 181 -8.56 -5.96 -27.84
CA HIS A 181 -8.31 -6.97 -28.84
C HIS A 181 -6.91 -6.78 -29.43
N GLU A 182 -6.15 -7.86 -29.54
CA GLU A 182 -4.87 -7.79 -30.25
C GLU A 182 -5.09 -7.32 -31.69
N PRO A 183 -4.22 -6.48 -32.26
CA PRO A 183 -4.35 -6.05 -33.66
C PRO A 183 -4.44 -7.23 -34.64
N ARG A 184 -3.81 -8.36 -34.30
CA ARG A 184 -3.89 -9.60 -35.07
C ARG A 184 -5.30 -10.20 -35.09
N TRP A 185 -6.01 -10.13 -33.96
CA TRP A 185 -7.40 -10.57 -33.88
C TRP A 185 -8.29 -9.70 -34.76
N VAL A 186 -8.07 -8.38 -34.76
CA VAL A 186 -8.81 -7.43 -35.62
C VAL A 186 -8.54 -7.72 -37.11
N ALA A 187 -7.30 -8.06 -37.46
CA ALA A 187 -6.94 -8.44 -38.83
C ALA A 187 -7.52 -9.80 -39.27
N SER A 188 -7.91 -10.66 -38.33
CA SER A 188 -8.42 -12.01 -38.58
C SER A 188 -9.90 -12.18 -38.23
N ILE A 189 -10.67 -11.09 -38.25
CA ILE A 189 -12.08 -11.13 -37.86
C ILE A 189 -12.87 -12.05 -38.82
N PRO A 190 -13.53 -13.11 -38.31
CA PRO A 190 -14.26 -14.07 -39.15
C PRO A 190 -15.71 -13.64 -39.42
N PHE A 191 -16.14 -12.47 -38.94
CA PHE A 191 -17.53 -12.04 -39.04
C PHE A 191 -17.86 -11.46 -40.42
N PRO A 192 -19.00 -11.85 -41.03
CA PRO A 192 -19.43 -11.37 -42.35
C PRO A 192 -19.84 -9.90 -42.38
N SER A 193 -20.16 -9.31 -41.22
CA SER A 193 -20.62 -7.92 -41.13
C SER A 193 -19.88 -7.11 -40.06
N GLU A 194 -19.79 -5.80 -40.29
CA GLU A 194 -19.27 -4.84 -39.30
C GLU A 194 -20.10 -4.87 -38.01
N LEU A 195 -21.42 -5.04 -38.15
CA LEU A 195 -22.33 -5.13 -37.00
C LEU A 195 -21.95 -6.28 -36.07
N GLU A 196 -21.82 -7.50 -36.61
CA GLU A 196 -21.45 -8.68 -35.82
C GLU A 196 -20.05 -8.53 -35.20
N THR A 197 -19.14 -7.85 -35.91
CA THR A 197 -17.82 -7.51 -35.39
C THR A 197 -17.92 -6.61 -34.16
N LEU A 198 -18.70 -5.53 -34.24
CA LEU A 198 -18.90 -4.58 -33.14
C LEU A 198 -19.59 -5.25 -31.95
N GLU A 199 -20.55 -6.13 -32.18
CA GLU A 199 -21.21 -6.89 -31.13
C GLU A 199 -20.25 -7.86 -30.43
N ALA A 200 -19.42 -8.57 -31.21
CA ALA A 200 -18.39 -9.44 -30.67
C ALA A 200 -17.35 -8.66 -29.86
N MET A 201 -16.93 -7.50 -30.35
CA MET A 201 -16.01 -6.59 -29.62
C MET A 201 -16.65 -6.08 -28.33
N GLY A 202 -17.89 -5.59 -28.39
CA GLY A 202 -18.65 -5.13 -27.22
C GLY A 202 -18.78 -6.22 -26.16
N GLY A 203 -19.10 -7.45 -26.57
CA GLY A 203 -19.11 -8.61 -25.68
C GLY A 203 -17.74 -8.92 -25.07
N GLY A 204 -16.67 -8.82 -25.87
CA GLY A 204 -15.29 -8.97 -25.41
C GLY A 204 -14.91 -7.94 -24.34
N TYR A 205 -15.23 -6.66 -24.57
CA TYR A 205 -14.98 -5.58 -23.61
C TYR A 205 -15.76 -5.76 -22.32
N ALA A 206 -17.04 -6.13 -22.38
CA ALA A 206 -17.85 -6.39 -21.20
C ALA A 206 -17.26 -7.52 -20.33
N GLN A 207 -16.84 -8.62 -20.95
CA GLN A 207 -16.18 -9.72 -20.24
C GLN A 207 -14.84 -9.32 -19.64
N ALA A 208 -14.02 -8.57 -20.38
CA ALA A 208 -12.72 -8.08 -19.89
C ALA A 208 -12.92 -7.13 -18.69
N ALA A 209 -13.86 -6.19 -18.79
CA ALA A 209 -14.18 -5.25 -17.72
C ALA A 209 -14.67 -5.97 -16.46
N ALA A 210 -15.50 -7.01 -16.60
CA ALA A 210 -15.97 -7.81 -15.46
C ALA A 210 -14.83 -8.56 -14.75
N ARG A 211 -13.91 -9.18 -15.52
CA ARG A 211 -12.73 -9.85 -14.95
C ARG A 211 -11.81 -8.86 -14.23
N ASN A 212 -11.57 -7.70 -14.85
CA ASN A 212 -10.75 -6.64 -14.28
C ASN A 212 -11.35 -6.08 -12.98
N ALA A 213 -12.67 -5.88 -12.93
CA ALA A 213 -13.35 -5.38 -11.72
C ALA A 213 -13.13 -6.31 -10.51
N VAL A 214 -13.19 -7.63 -10.72
CA VAL A 214 -12.90 -8.62 -9.66
C VAL A 214 -11.43 -8.55 -9.23
N ALA A 215 -10.51 -8.43 -10.18
CA ALA A 215 -9.09 -8.33 -9.89
C ALA A 215 -8.74 -7.05 -9.11
N LEU A 216 -9.23 -5.89 -9.56
CA LEU A 216 -9.03 -4.59 -8.91
C LEU A 216 -9.57 -4.61 -7.48
N ARG A 217 -10.79 -5.14 -7.27
CA ARG A 217 -11.38 -5.27 -5.93
C ARG A 217 -10.54 -6.15 -5.00
N ARG A 218 -10.00 -7.27 -5.48
CA ARG A 218 -9.12 -8.15 -4.69
C ARG A 218 -7.82 -7.44 -4.30
N LEU A 219 -7.23 -6.68 -5.21
CA LEU A 219 -6.00 -5.94 -4.95
C LEU A 219 -6.23 -4.79 -3.98
N GLU A 220 -7.32 -4.06 -4.13
CA GLU A 220 -7.71 -3.01 -3.20
C GLU A 220 -7.92 -3.56 -1.78
N LEU A 221 -8.68 -4.66 -1.65
CA LEU A 221 -8.90 -5.31 -0.36
C LEU A 221 -7.59 -5.79 0.26
N SER A 222 -6.70 -6.37 -0.55
CA SER A 222 -5.38 -6.82 -0.09
C SER A 222 -4.57 -5.64 0.45
N LEU A 223 -4.42 -4.57 -0.33
CA LEU A 223 -3.67 -3.38 0.10
C LEU A 223 -4.22 -2.77 1.39
N ARG A 224 -5.55 -2.67 1.51
CA ARG A 224 -6.21 -2.16 2.73
C ARG A 224 -5.95 -3.07 3.93
N ALA A 225 -6.10 -4.38 3.77
CA ALA A 225 -5.91 -5.34 4.85
C ALA A 225 -4.47 -5.30 5.38
N PHE A 226 -3.46 -5.28 4.50
CA PHE A 226 -2.06 -5.26 4.92
C PHE A 226 -1.65 -3.94 5.56
N PHE A 227 -2.12 -2.81 5.02
CA PHE A 227 -1.85 -1.50 5.61
C PHE A 227 -2.44 -1.36 7.02
N ALA A 228 -3.65 -1.89 7.25
CA ALA A 228 -4.28 -1.88 8.57
C ALA A 228 -3.64 -2.91 9.53
N ALA A 229 -3.25 -4.08 9.04
CA ALA A 229 -2.75 -5.17 9.88
C ALA A 229 -1.37 -4.88 10.49
N ALA A 230 -0.45 -4.26 9.74
CA ALA A 230 0.92 -4.03 10.22
C ALA A 230 1.01 -3.23 11.54
N PRO A 231 0.40 -2.03 11.68
CA PRO A 231 0.42 -1.30 12.95
C PRO A 231 -0.43 -1.98 14.03
N ALA A 232 -1.53 -2.65 13.66
CA ALA A 232 -2.40 -3.32 14.62
C ALA A 232 -1.69 -4.49 15.33
N VAL A 233 -0.91 -5.29 14.59
CA VAL A 233 -0.15 -6.42 15.15
C VAL A 233 0.93 -5.93 16.12
N GLY A 234 1.67 -4.88 15.76
CA GLY A 234 2.69 -4.30 16.63
C GLY A 234 2.10 -3.74 17.93
N LEU A 235 1.00 -2.99 17.83
CA LEU A 235 0.31 -2.42 18.98
C LEU A 235 -0.27 -3.51 19.89
N PHE A 236 -0.92 -4.52 19.30
CA PHE A 236 -1.48 -5.63 20.06
C PHE A 236 -0.40 -6.40 20.83
N ALA A 237 0.72 -6.72 20.17
CA ALA A 237 1.84 -7.39 20.81
C ALA A 237 2.42 -6.60 21.98
N TYR A 238 2.55 -5.27 21.81
CA TYR A 238 2.99 -4.38 22.88
C TYR A 238 2.03 -4.39 24.08
N CYS A 239 0.72 -4.26 23.84
CA CYS A 239 -0.29 -4.29 24.90
C CYS A 239 -0.29 -5.62 25.68
N VAL A 240 -0.18 -6.75 24.97
CA VAL A 240 -0.09 -8.08 25.59
C VAL A 240 1.15 -8.18 26.46
N GLN A 241 2.31 -7.76 25.95
CA GLN A 241 3.55 -7.80 26.71
C GLN A 241 3.51 -6.88 27.95
N ALA A 242 2.93 -5.69 27.84
CA ALA A 242 2.75 -4.78 28.96
C ALA A 242 1.88 -5.38 30.07
N MET A 243 0.85 -6.16 29.72
CA MET A 243 -0.04 -6.81 30.68
C MET A 243 0.65 -7.92 31.49
N PHE A 244 1.59 -8.66 30.89
CA PHE A 244 2.29 -9.76 31.56
C PHE A 244 3.61 -9.35 32.25
N SER A 245 4.03 -8.09 32.11
CA SER A 245 5.30 -7.60 32.66
C SER A 245 5.15 -6.59 33.81
N GLY A 246 3.92 -6.33 34.26
CA GLY A 246 3.58 -5.61 35.49
C GLY A 246 3.31 -6.58 36.63
#